data_AF-A0A1Y1JSI3-F1
#
_entry.id   AF-A0A1Y1JSI3-F1
#
_cell.length_a   1.000
_cell.length_b   1.000
_cell.length_c   1.000
_cell.angle_alpha   90.00
_cell.angle_beta   90.00
_cell.angle_gamma   90.00
#
_symmetry.space_group_name_H-M   'P 1'
#
loop_
_entity.id
_entity.type
_entity.pdbx_description
1 polymer ?
#
loop_
_entity_poly.entity_id
_entity_poly.type
_entity_poly.pdbx_seq_one_letter_code
_entity_poly.pdbx_strand_id
1 'polypeptide(L)'
;MIYIIMCLTDDCLGTCKNNFFKIWDETKLSTEINESHDMLIKLQREDDELFHLGCSLYENYSNLKLYSIQYKNICDLFKEWLNQRINEYRAKNKLCSKNELLDSTFKVLWEDKKNSQEDEKGNFCEWEPSTKYYCYVLSPLKSSFSTVFLSKIKKFVYDKIYRENIIRYYIQRLLPFRNRENFSFDFNTLHSVYTISMG
;
A
#
# COMPACT_ATOMS: atom_id res chain seq x y z
N MET A 1 -35.70 -20.74 5.77
CA MET A 1 -36.62 -19.81 6.47
C MET A 1 -35.76 -18.65 6.97
N ILE A 2 -35.65 -17.58 6.18
CA ILE A 2 -34.79 -16.42 6.51
C ILE A 2 -35.67 -15.41 7.24
N TYR A 3 -35.37 -15.12 8.50
CA TYR A 3 -36.03 -14.08 9.28
C TYR A 3 -35.62 -12.70 8.71
N ILE A 4 -36.46 -12.12 7.87
CA ILE A 4 -36.33 -10.72 7.44
C ILE A 4 -36.97 -9.87 8.54
N ILE A 5 -36.14 -9.33 9.43
CA ILE A 5 -36.56 -8.36 10.44
C ILE A 5 -36.77 -7.02 9.74
N MET A 6 -38.01 -6.52 9.73
CA MET A 6 -38.38 -5.21 9.19
C MET A 6 -37.80 -4.10 10.07
N CYS A 7 -36.93 -3.25 9.51
CA CYS A 7 -36.44 -2.03 10.18
C CYS A 7 -37.17 -0.80 9.62
N LEU A 8 -38.04 -0.17 10.42
CA LEU A 8 -38.84 1.00 9.99
C LEU A 8 -38.71 2.24 10.90
N THR A 9 -37.70 2.33 11.79
CA THR A 9 -37.50 3.52 12.65
C THR A 9 -36.02 3.83 12.88
N ASP A 10 -35.69 5.10 13.16
CA ASP A 10 -34.30 5.63 13.25
C ASP A 10 -33.46 4.99 14.39
N ASP A 11 -34.10 4.51 15.46
CA ASP A 11 -33.42 3.74 16.53
C ASP A 11 -32.97 2.34 16.10
N CYS A 12 -33.45 1.84 14.95
CA CYS A 12 -33.04 0.55 14.38
C CYS A 12 -31.77 0.65 13.51
N LEU A 13 -31.26 1.86 13.22
CA LEU A 13 -30.16 2.02 12.25
C LEU A 13 -28.89 1.24 12.65
N GLY A 14 -28.53 1.26 13.94
CA GLY A 14 -27.34 0.57 14.45
C GLY A 14 -27.49 -0.96 14.44
N THR A 15 -28.63 -1.48 14.90
CA THR A 15 -28.91 -2.92 14.95
C THR A 15 -29.06 -3.51 13.54
N CYS A 16 -29.70 -2.78 12.62
CA CYS A 16 -29.91 -3.24 11.25
C CYS A 16 -28.62 -3.17 10.43
N LYS A 17 -27.77 -2.17 10.66
CA LYS A 17 -26.40 -2.14 10.10
C LYS A 17 -25.61 -3.38 10.47
N ASN A 18 -25.54 -3.71 11.77
CA ASN A 18 -24.78 -4.88 12.23
C ASN A 18 -25.31 -6.19 11.64
N ASN A 19 -26.64 -6.30 11.48
CA ASN A 19 -27.24 -7.46 10.83
C ASN A 19 -26.84 -7.57 9.36
N PHE A 20 -26.87 -6.47 8.60
CA PHE A 20 -26.42 -6.49 7.20
C PHE A 20 -24.94 -6.85 7.08
N PHE A 21 -24.09 -6.27 7.91
CA PHE A 21 -22.65 -6.55 7.89
C PHE A 21 -22.40 -8.03 8.15
N LYS A 22 -23.07 -8.59 9.16
CA LYS A 22 -23.00 -10.02 9.46
C LYS A 22 -23.49 -10.89 8.30
N ILE A 23 -24.62 -10.54 7.68
CA ILE A 23 -25.15 -11.28 6.53
C ILE A 23 -24.13 -11.27 5.38
N TRP A 24 -23.53 -10.12 5.08
CA TRP A 24 -22.55 -9.99 4.02
C TRP A 24 -21.25 -10.74 4.32
N ASP A 25 -20.84 -10.80 5.58
CA ASP A 25 -19.69 -11.59 6.03
C ASP A 25 -19.94 -13.10 5.95
N GLU A 26 -21.16 -13.53 6.22
CA GLU A 26 -21.58 -14.95 6.23
C GLU A 26 -22.08 -15.42 4.85
N THR A 27 -22.00 -14.57 3.83
CA THR A 27 -22.51 -14.87 2.49
C THR A 27 -21.74 -16.05 1.89
N LYS A 28 -22.48 -17.10 1.55
CA LYS A 28 -21.91 -18.28 0.88
C LYS A 28 -21.49 -17.90 -0.52
N LEU A 29 -20.23 -18.14 -0.84
CA LEU A 29 -19.68 -17.89 -2.16
C LEU A 29 -20.16 -18.96 -3.14
N SER A 30 -20.79 -18.57 -4.25
CA SER A 30 -21.11 -19.51 -5.33
C SER A 30 -19.83 -20.01 -6.00
N THR A 31 -19.74 -21.31 -6.23
CA THR A 31 -18.64 -21.91 -7.01
C THR A 31 -18.66 -21.48 -8.48
N GLU A 32 -19.81 -21.14 -9.05
CA GLU A 32 -19.94 -20.76 -10.47
C GLU A 32 -19.32 -19.39 -10.79
N ILE A 33 -19.38 -18.45 -9.85
CA ILE A 33 -18.77 -17.11 -10.00
C ILE A 33 -17.24 -17.21 -9.98
N ASN A 34 -16.71 -18.16 -9.19
CA ASN A 34 -15.27 -18.38 -9.04
C ASN A 34 -14.61 -18.92 -10.32
N GLU A 35 -15.37 -19.62 -11.17
CA GLU A 35 -14.85 -20.31 -12.35
C GLU A 35 -14.95 -19.47 -13.64
N SER A 36 -15.73 -18.39 -13.63
CA SER A 36 -16.07 -17.63 -14.85
C SER A 36 -15.42 -16.25 -14.94
N HIS A 37 -14.94 -15.68 -13.84
CA HIS A 37 -14.40 -14.32 -13.82
C HIS A 37 -12.87 -14.31 -13.70
N ASP A 38 -12.17 -13.96 -14.79
CA ASP A 38 -10.70 -13.98 -14.90
C ASP A 38 -9.99 -13.27 -13.73
N MET A 39 -10.54 -12.13 -13.28
CA MET A 39 -9.95 -11.39 -12.18
C MET A 39 -10.08 -12.12 -10.82
N LEU A 40 -11.19 -12.82 -10.56
CA LEU A 40 -11.35 -13.63 -9.36
C LEU A 40 -10.44 -14.87 -9.42
N ILE A 41 -10.32 -15.51 -10.59
CA ILE A 41 -9.39 -16.63 -10.82
C ILE A 41 -7.94 -16.20 -10.55
N LYS A 42 -7.56 -14.99 -10.99
CA LYS A 42 -6.25 -14.42 -10.69
C LYS A 42 -6.04 -14.25 -9.19
N LEU A 43 -7.00 -13.62 -8.50
CA LEU A 43 -6.92 -13.43 -7.05
C LEU A 43 -6.78 -14.76 -6.30
N GLN A 44 -7.52 -15.79 -6.72
CA GLN A 44 -7.47 -17.12 -6.10
C GLN A 44 -6.04 -17.70 -6.06
N ARG A 45 -5.21 -17.36 -7.04
CA ARG A 45 -3.81 -17.82 -7.12
C ARG A 45 -2.83 -16.93 -6.36
N GLU A 46 -3.15 -15.64 -6.22
CA GLU A 46 -2.21 -14.62 -5.73
C GLU A 46 -2.44 -14.26 -4.25
N ASP A 47 -3.70 -14.14 -3.82
CA ASP A 47 -4.04 -13.76 -2.45
C ASP A 47 -5.46 -14.26 -2.07
N ASP A 48 -5.50 -15.31 -1.26
CA ASP A 48 -6.73 -16.00 -0.84
C ASP A 48 -7.69 -15.09 -0.04
N GLU A 49 -7.16 -14.22 0.81
CA GLU A 49 -7.97 -13.28 1.58
C GLU A 49 -8.62 -12.23 0.67
N LEU A 50 -7.85 -11.73 -0.30
CA LEU A 50 -8.35 -10.79 -1.29
C LEU A 50 -9.35 -11.44 -2.25
N PHE A 51 -9.13 -12.70 -2.61
CA PHE A 51 -10.08 -13.52 -3.38
C PHE A 51 -11.42 -13.62 -2.66
N HIS A 52 -11.42 -14.02 -1.39
CA HIS A 52 -12.65 -14.11 -0.58
C HIS A 52 -13.38 -12.77 -0.48
N LEU A 53 -12.66 -11.66 -0.31
CA LEU A 53 -13.26 -10.34 -0.28
C LEU A 53 -13.85 -9.95 -1.65
N GLY A 54 -13.16 -10.29 -2.75
CA GLY A 54 -13.63 -10.05 -4.11
C GLY A 54 -14.91 -10.81 -4.44
N CYS A 55 -14.99 -12.09 -4.08
CA CYS A 55 -16.20 -12.88 -4.24
C CYS A 55 -17.35 -12.31 -3.40
N SER A 56 -17.06 -11.90 -2.15
CA SER A 56 -18.06 -11.30 -1.26
C SER A 56 -18.62 -9.98 -1.82
N LEU A 57 -17.77 -9.13 -2.42
CA LEU A 57 -18.20 -7.94 -3.14
C LEU A 57 -19.17 -8.32 -4.27
N TYR A 58 -18.79 -9.28 -5.10
CA TYR A 58 -19.53 -9.64 -6.30
C TYR A 58 -20.92 -10.23 -5.99
N GLU A 59 -20.98 -11.12 -5.00
CA GLU A 59 -22.24 -11.74 -4.54
C GLU A 59 -23.15 -10.71 -3.87
N ASN A 60 -22.62 -9.97 -2.89
CA ASN A 60 -23.43 -9.05 -2.12
C ASN A 60 -23.95 -7.88 -2.96
N TYR A 61 -23.14 -7.39 -3.90
CA TYR A 61 -23.58 -6.34 -4.83
C TYR A 61 -24.78 -6.79 -5.67
N SER A 62 -24.81 -8.05 -6.13
CA SER A 62 -25.96 -8.62 -6.86
C SER A 62 -27.25 -8.54 -6.04
N ASN A 63 -27.13 -8.75 -4.73
CA ASN A 63 -28.27 -8.78 -3.82
C ASN A 63 -28.74 -7.40 -3.35
N LEU A 64 -27.95 -6.33 -3.56
CA LEU A 64 -28.30 -4.98 -3.11
C LEU A 64 -29.63 -4.48 -3.70
N LYS A 65 -29.92 -4.82 -4.95
CA LYS A 65 -31.18 -4.42 -5.61
C LYS A 65 -32.41 -5.00 -4.91
N LEU A 66 -32.30 -6.21 -4.35
CA LEU A 66 -33.39 -6.81 -3.59
C LEU A 66 -33.64 -6.06 -2.28
N TYR A 67 -32.56 -5.66 -1.60
CA TYR A 67 -32.65 -4.91 -0.36
C TYR A 67 -33.10 -3.47 -0.55
N SER A 68 -32.80 -2.85 -1.69
CA SER A 68 -33.12 -1.45 -1.94
C SER A 68 -34.61 -1.14 -2.00
N ILE A 69 -35.42 -2.14 -2.33
CA ILE A 69 -36.89 -2.08 -2.29
C ILE A 69 -37.37 -1.75 -0.87
N GLN A 70 -36.67 -2.28 0.15
CA GLN A 70 -37.03 -2.14 1.55
C GLN A 70 -36.19 -1.08 2.28
N TYR A 71 -34.95 -0.85 1.83
CA TYR A 71 -33.95 -0.04 2.54
C TYR A 71 -33.30 0.98 1.60
N LYS A 72 -33.72 2.24 1.71
CA LYS A 72 -33.20 3.33 0.86
C LYS A 72 -31.69 3.59 1.05
N ASN A 73 -31.15 3.32 2.24
CA ASN A 73 -29.76 3.56 2.60
C ASN A 73 -28.85 2.32 2.40
N ILE A 74 -29.33 1.25 1.75
CA ILE A 74 -28.56 0.01 1.66
C ILE A 74 -27.22 0.17 0.91
N CYS A 75 -27.18 1.01 -0.13
CA CYS A 75 -25.94 1.29 -0.84
C CYS A 75 -24.92 1.97 0.07
N ASP A 76 -25.34 2.89 0.93
CA ASP A 76 -24.43 3.55 1.88
C ASP A 76 -23.89 2.58 2.93
N LEU A 77 -24.74 1.71 3.46
CA LEU A 77 -24.33 0.64 4.37
C LEU A 77 -23.34 -0.32 3.70
N PHE A 78 -23.58 -0.68 2.44
CA PHE A 78 -22.69 -1.56 1.69
C PHE A 78 -21.32 -0.93 1.44
N LYS A 79 -21.30 0.34 1.03
CA LYS A 79 -20.04 1.10 0.85
C LYS A 79 -19.26 1.20 2.15
N GLU A 80 -19.96 1.40 3.27
CA GLU A 80 -19.34 1.44 4.59
C GLU A 80 -18.72 0.09 4.96
N TRP A 81 -19.47 -1.01 4.81
CA TRP A 81 -18.97 -2.36 5.04
C TRP A 81 -17.76 -2.69 4.16
N LEU A 82 -17.84 -2.40 2.86
CA LEU A 82 -16.76 -2.68 1.91
C LEU A 82 -15.50 -1.89 2.27
N ASN A 83 -15.63 -0.61 2.60
CA ASN A 83 -14.51 0.23 3.04
C ASN A 83 -13.90 -0.29 4.36
N GLN A 84 -14.73 -0.78 5.30
CA GLN A 84 -14.23 -1.38 6.53
C GLN A 84 -13.37 -2.61 6.23
N ARG A 85 -13.85 -3.54 5.39
CA ARG A 85 -13.10 -4.75 5.04
C ARG A 85 -11.80 -4.45 4.28
N ILE A 86 -11.83 -3.49 3.37
CA ILE A 86 -10.63 -2.99 2.68
C ILE A 86 -9.61 -2.43 3.66
N ASN A 87 -10.05 -1.65 4.65
CA ASN A 87 -9.17 -1.08 5.68
C ASN A 87 -8.59 -2.15 6.61
N GLU A 88 -9.37 -3.15 6.98
CA GLU A 88 -8.91 -4.30 7.77
C GLU A 88 -7.82 -5.09 7.00
N TYR A 89 -8.05 -5.37 5.72
CA TYR A 89 -7.07 -6.02 4.87
C TYR A 89 -5.77 -5.21 4.78
N ARG A 90 -5.87 -3.88 4.56
CA ARG A 90 -4.71 -2.97 4.51
C ARG A 90 -3.95 -2.91 5.83
N ALA A 91 -4.66 -2.91 6.96
CA ALA A 91 -4.05 -2.89 8.29
C ALA A 91 -3.23 -4.16 8.54
N LYS A 92 -3.73 -5.30 8.07
CA LYS A 92 -3.06 -6.61 8.15
C LYS A 92 -1.91 -6.73 7.15
N ASN A 93 -2.09 -6.24 5.93
CA ASN A 93 -1.16 -6.38 4.81
C ASN A 93 -0.48 -5.04 4.50
N LYS A 94 0.66 -4.76 5.15
CA LYS A 94 1.44 -3.52 4.92
C LYS A 94 2.30 -3.55 3.66
N LEU A 95 2.39 -4.69 2.98
CA LEU A 95 3.16 -4.84 1.75
C LEU A 95 2.50 -4.06 0.61
N CYS A 96 3.30 -3.29 -0.11
CA CYS A 96 2.79 -2.44 -1.17
C CYS A 96 2.25 -3.22 -2.36
N SER A 97 2.92 -4.30 -2.76
CA SER A 97 2.45 -5.18 -3.85
C SER A 97 1.05 -5.73 -3.57
N LYS A 98 0.76 -6.08 -2.32
CA LYS A 98 -0.58 -6.56 -1.92
C LYS A 98 -1.66 -5.48 -1.97
N ASN A 99 -1.32 -4.25 -1.58
CA ASN A 99 -2.25 -3.13 -1.65
C ASN A 99 -2.46 -2.62 -3.07
N GLU A 100 -1.44 -2.70 -3.92
CA GLU A 100 -1.54 -2.42 -5.35
C GLU A 100 -2.42 -3.46 -6.05
N LEU A 101 -2.28 -4.74 -5.69
CA LEU A 101 -3.16 -5.81 -6.16
C LEU A 101 -4.62 -5.55 -5.74
N LEU A 102 -4.87 -5.21 -4.48
CA LEU A 102 -6.19 -4.81 -3.99
C LEU A 102 -6.79 -3.66 -4.81
N ASP A 103 -6.07 -2.54 -4.93
CA ASP A 103 -6.57 -1.33 -5.58
C ASP A 103 -6.86 -1.56 -7.08
N SER A 104 -5.96 -2.25 -7.78
CA SER A 104 -6.14 -2.59 -9.20
C SER A 104 -7.28 -3.58 -9.40
N THR A 105 -7.48 -4.51 -8.47
CA THR A 105 -8.50 -5.55 -8.61
C THR A 105 -9.90 -5.07 -8.28
N PHE A 106 -10.06 -4.40 -7.14
CA PHE A 106 -11.39 -4.04 -6.64
C PHE A 106 -12.08 -3.03 -7.53
N LYS A 107 -11.31 -2.12 -8.13
CA LYS A 107 -11.84 -1.19 -9.12
C LYS A 107 -12.37 -1.92 -10.35
N VAL A 108 -11.66 -2.93 -10.84
CA VAL A 108 -12.07 -3.72 -12.01
C VAL A 108 -13.33 -4.54 -11.68
N LEU A 109 -13.32 -5.27 -10.56
CA LEU A 109 -14.48 -6.06 -10.12
C LEU A 109 -15.73 -5.21 -9.92
N TRP A 110 -15.57 -4.01 -9.34
CA TRP A 110 -16.68 -3.09 -9.14
C TRP A 110 -17.28 -2.61 -10.46
N GLU A 111 -16.44 -2.11 -11.37
CA GLU A 111 -16.91 -1.59 -12.66
C GLU A 111 -17.52 -2.70 -13.53
N ASP A 112 -16.93 -3.90 -13.55
CA ASP A 112 -17.49 -5.04 -14.28
C ASP A 112 -18.89 -5.39 -13.75
N LYS A 113 -19.03 -5.47 -12.43
CA LYS A 113 -20.31 -5.81 -11.82
C LYS A 113 -21.38 -4.72 -12.00
N LYS A 114 -20.95 -3.46 -11.99
CA LYS A 114 -21.79 -2.30 -12.26
C LYS A 114 -22.28 -2.30 -13.72
N ASN A 115 -21.41 -2.62 -14.67
CA ASN A 115 -21.71 -2.60 -16.11
C ASN A 115 -22.54 -3.80 -16.58
N SER A 116 -22.50 -4.94 -15.86
CA SER A 116 -23.30 -6.13 -16.20
C SER A 116 -24.79 -6.03 -15.83
N GLN A 117 -25.24 -4.92 -15.23
CA GLN A 117 -26.66 -4.65 -15.03
C GLN A 117 -27.25 -4.05 -16.32
N GLU A 118 -27.63 -4.92 -17.27
CA GLU A 118 -28.09 -4.54 -18.62
C GLU A 118 -29.43 -3.78 -18.64
N ASP A 119 -30.23 -3.85 -17.58
CA ASP A 119 -31.58 -3.28 -17.55
C ASP A 119 -31.75 -2.25 -16.42
N GLU A 120 -32.17 -1.05 -16.81
CA GLU A 120 -32.71 0.07 -16.01
C GLU A 120 -31.76 1.23 -15.66
N LYS A 121 -32.00 2.37 -16.31
CA LYS A 121 -31.82 3.77 -15.83
C LYS A 121 -30.83 3.98 -14.66
N GLY A 122 -29.54 3.77 -14.93
CA GLY A 122 -28.45 4.31 -14.12
C GLY A 122 -27.93 3.39 -13.01
N ASN A 123 -26.67 3.61 -12.65
CA ASN A 123 -25.95 2.82 -11.66
C ASN A 123 -26.64 2.90 -10.30
N PHE A 124 -27.16 1.78 -9.80
CA PHE A 124 -27.89 1.72 -8.53
C PHE A 124 -27.01 2.14 -7.33
N CYS A 125 -25.72 1.79 -7.36
CA CYS A 125 -24.78 2.15 -6.33
C CYS A 125 -23.46 2.57 -6.98
N GLU A 126 -23.01 3.79 -6.69
CA GLU A 126 -21.67 4.26 -7.08
C GLU A 126 -20.75 4.18 -5.88
N TRP A 127 -19.59 3.55 -6.06
CA TRP A 127 -18.55 3.47 -5.06
C TRP A 127 -17.25 3.94 -5.66
N GLU A 128 -16.58 4.78 -4.89
CA GLU A 128 -15.17 5.09 -5.09
C GLU A 128 -14.42 4.67 -3.82
N PRO A 129 -13.26 4.00 -3.96
CA PRO A 129 -12.44 3.68 -2.81
C PRO A 129 -12.08 4.96 -2.06
N SER A 130 -12.32 4.99 -0.74
CA SER A 130 -12.16 6.19 0.08
C SER A 130 -10.73 6.73 0.14
N THR A 131 -9.73 5.88 -0.12
CA THR A 131 -8.32 6.26 -0.08
C THR A 131 -7.50 5.41 -1.06
N LYS A 132 -6.73 6.07 -1.94
CA LYS A 132 -5.65 5.41 -2.68
C LYS A 132 -4.53 5.09 -1.70
N TYR A 133 -4.06 3.83 -1.66
CA TYR A 133 -2.97 3.47 -0.78
C TYR A 133 -1.65 4.02 -1.35
N TYR A 134 -1.08 5.04 -0.71
CA TYR A 134 0.22 5.58 -1.11
C TYR A 134 1.33 4.73 -0.51
N CYS A 135 1.87 3.82 -1.31
CA CYS A 135 3.10 3.14 -0.95
C CYS A 135 4.29 4.09 -1.12
N TYR A 136 4.94 4.45 0.00
CA TYR A 136 6.30 4.99 -0.05
C TYR A 136 7.27 3.84 -0.28
N VAL A 137 7.48 3.45 -1.53
CA VAL A 137 8.60 2.58 -1.88
C VAL A 137 9.87 3.37 -1.58
N LEU A 138 10.53 3.09 -0.46
CA LEU A 138 11.93 3.50 -0.29
C LEU A 138 12.71 2.76 -1.37
N SER A 139 12.99 3.46 -2.47
CA SER A 139 13.66 2.90 -3.64
C SER A 139 14.89 2.08 -3.21
N PRO A 140 15.12 0.89 -3.79
CA PRO A 140 16.27 0.03 -3.48
C PRO A 140 17.63 0.75 -3.56
N LEU A 141 17.68 1.83 -4.34
CA LEU A 141 18.83 2.73 -4.41
C LEU A 141 19.23 3.26 -3.02
N LYS A 142 18.28 3.58 -2.13
CA LYS A 142 18.60 4.10 -0.79
C LYS A 142 19.25 3.05 0.13
N SER A 143 18.95 1.76 -0.03
CA SER A 143 19.57 0.71 0.81
C SER A 143 21.00 0.41 0.36
N SER A 144 21.25 0.36 -0.95
CA SER A 144 22.57 0.18 -1.58
C SER A 144 23.53 1.35 -1.28
N PHE A 145 23.04 2.59 -1.37
CA PHE A 145 23.83 3.75 -0.96
C PHE A 145 24.18 3.69 0.53
N SER A 146 23.27 3.26 1.42
CA SER A 146 23.58 3.22 2.84
C SER A 146 24.71 2.23 3.18
N THR A 147 24.73 1.03 2.59
CA THR A 147 25.73 0.00 2.96
C THR A 147 27.11 0.30 2.41
N VAL A 148 27.21 0.77 1.16
CA VAL A 148 28.48 1.16 0.54
C VAL A 148 29.03 2.45 1.15
N PHE A 149 28.16 3.42 1.44
CA PHE A 149 28.60 4.69 2.03
C PHE A 149 28.98 4.54 3.50
N LEU A 150 28.21 3.76 4.29
CA LEU A 150 28.56 3.47 5.69
C LEU A 150 29.83 2.63 5.82
N SER A 151 30.07 1.66 4.93
CA SER A 151 31.32 0.89 4.95
C SER A 151 32.54 1.75 4.62
N LYS A 152 32.43 2.67 3.65
CA LYS A 152 33.49 3.64 3.34
C LYS A 152 33.72 4.66 4.46
N ILE A 153 32.66 5.16 5.10
CA ILE A 153 32.78 6.05 6.27
C ILE A 153 33.43 5.31 7.44
N LYS A 154 32.98 4.10 7.78
CA LYS A 154 33.60 3.29 8.84
C LYS A 154 35.07 3.04 8.55
N LYS A 155 35.42 2.67 7.31
CA LYS A 155 36.81 2.48 6.92
C LYS A 155 37.62 3.77 7.04
N PHE A 156 37.07 4.92 6.62
CA PHE A 156 37.73 6.22 6.78
C PHE A 156 37.94 6.63 8.25
N VAL A 157 37.00 6.32 9.13
CA VAL A 157 37.10 6.66 10.56
C VAL A 157 38.10 5.76 11.28
N TYR A 158 38.03 4.44 11.07
CA TYR A 158 38.76 3.45 11.86
C TYR A 158 40.09 3.00 11.25
N ASP A 159 40.30 3.12 9.94
CA ASP A 159 41.55 2.74 9.27
C ASP A 159 42.41 3.98 8.99
N LYS A 160 43.42 4.18 9.85
CA LYS A 160 44.36 5.31 9.78
C LYS A 160 45.08 5.38 8.43
N ILE A 161 45.51 4.23 7.89
CA ILE A 161 46.28 4.16 6.64
C ILE A 161 45.37 4.54 5.47
N TYR A 162 44.15 4.01 5.46
CA TYR A 162 43.16 4.36 4.43
C TYR A 162 42.81 5.85 4.44
N ARG A 163 42.64 6.44 5.64
CA ARG A 163 42.41 7.88 5.81
C ARG A 163 43.57 8.72 5.27
N GLU A 164 44.80 8.41 5.65
CA GLU A 164 46.00 9.13 5.20
C GLU A 164 46.16 9.08 3.68
N ASN A 165 45.89 7.92 3.06
CA ASN A 165 45.95 7.75 1.61
C ASN A 165 44.90 8.58 0.88
N ILE A 166 43.66 8.63 1.38
CA ILE A 166 42.59 9.46 0.79
C ILE A 166 42.94 10.94 0.90
N ILE A 167 43.38 11.41 2.07
CA ILE A 167 43.74 12.82 2.27
C ILE A 167 44.91 13.19 1.34
N ARG A 168 45.96 12.35 1.28
CA ARG A 168 47.10 12.56 0.38
C ARG A 168 46.66 12.62 -1.09
N TYR A 169 45.77 11.74 -1.52
CA TYR A 169 45.23 11.74 -2.88
C TYR A 169 44.53 13.06 -3.23
N TYR A 170 43.66 13.57 -2.36
CA TYR A 170 42.95 14.84 -2.61
C TYR A 170 43.87 16.05 -2.54
N ILE A 171 44.83 16.10 -1.59
CA ILE A 171 45.80 17.20 -1.50
C ILE A 171 46.70 17.24 -2.73
N GLN A 172 47.18 16.09 -3.22
CA GLN A 172 47.98 16.00 -4.45
C GLN A 172 47.21 16.46 -5.70
N ARG A 173 45.88 16.35 -5.68
CA ARG A 173 45.00 16.76 -6.77
C ARG A 173 44.63 18.25 -6.69
N LEU A 174 44.57 18.82 -5.49
CA LEU A 174 44.19 20.21 -5.24
C LEU A 174 45.38 21.18 -5.27
N LEU A 175 46.60 20.74 -4.96
CA LEU A 175 47.79 21.59 -4.99
C LEU A 175 48.53 21.45 -6.34
N PRO A 176 48.66 22.53 -7.14
CA PRO A 176 49.44 22.48 -8.36
C PRO A 176 50.91 22.20 -8.04
N PHE A 177 51.43 21.15 -8.70
CA PHE A 177 52.75 20.51 -8.76
C PHE A 177 54.05 21.15 -8.21
N ARG A 178 54.10 22.38 -7.70
CA ARG A 178 55.35 23.13 -7.57
C ARG A 178 56.18 22.87 -6.31
N ASN A 179 55.70 22.16 -5.30
CA ASN A 179 56.48 21.87 -4.07
C ASN A 179 56.18 20.47 -3.49
N ARG A 180 56.42 19.41 -4.28
CA ARG A 180 56.15 18.02 -3.87
C ARG A 180 57.11 17.45 -2.83
N GLU A 181 58.29 18.04 -2.64
CA GLU A 181 59.37 17.43 -1.84
C GLU A 181 59.34 17.80 -0.34
N ASN A 182 58.53 18.79 0.06
CA ASN A 182 58.53 19.28 1.45
C ASN A 182 57.28 18.93 2.27
N PHE A 183 56.34 18.13 1.73
CA PHE A 183 55.12 17.77 2.45
C PHE A 183 55.34 16.54 3.34
N SER A 184 55.91 16.75 4.53
CA SER A 184 55.79 15.77 5.62
C SER A 184 54.42 15.93 6.29
N PHE A 185 53.71 14.81 6.44
CA PHE A 185 52.40 14.75 7.08
C PHE A 185 52.58 14.68 8.60
N ASP A 186 53.20 15.71 9.18
CA ASP A 186 53.25 15.88 10.64
C ASP A 186 51.90 16.37 11.16
N PHE A 187 51.58 16.01 12.40
CA PHE A 187 50.38 16.38 13.15
C PHE A 187 50.13 17.90 13.12
N ASN A 188 51.20 18.70 13.11
CA ASN A 188 51.14 20.16 13.02
C ASN A 188 50.54 20.65 11.69
N THR A 189 50.82 19.96 10.57
CA THR A 189 50.26 20.27 9.25
C THR A 189 48.76 19.96 9.20
N LEU A 190 48.34 18.88 9.87
CA LEU A 190 46.92 18.49 9.97
C LEU A 190 46.11 19.49 10.80
N HIS A 191 46.67 19.96 11.91
CA HIS A 191 46.05 20.97 12.77
C HIS A 191 45.85 22.29 12.00
N SER A 192 46.84 22.70 11.21
CA SER A 192 46.80 23.94 10.42
C SER A 192 45.68 23.93 9.39
N VAL A 193 45.49 22.81 8.68
CA VAL A 193 44.40 22.63 7.69
C VAL A 193 43.02 22.65 8.35
N TYR A 194 42.90 22.09 9.56
CA TYR A 194 41.65 22.13 10.33
C TYR A 194 41.26 23.54 10.75
N THR A 195 42.22 24.37 11.19
CA THR A 195 41.97 25.78 11.53
C THR A 195 41.56 26.63 10.33
N ILE A 196 42.08 26.35 9.13
CA ILE A 196 41.75 27.11 7.90
C ILE A 196 40.34 26.77 7.37
N SER A 197 39.79 25.60 7.74
CA SER A 197 38.48 25.13 7.26
C SER A 197 37.32 25.43 8.22
N MET A 198 37.60 26.02 9.39
CA MET A 198 36.60 26.46 10.38
C MET A 198 36.64 27.96 10.71
N GLY A 199 37.45 28.75 10.01
CA GLY A 199 37.36 30.22 9.99
C GLY A 199 36.67 30.69 8.72
#